data_AF-A0A382PW24-F1
#
_entry.id   AF-A0A382PW24-F1
#
_cell.length_a   1.000
_cell.length_b   1.000
_cell.length_c   1.000
_cell.angle_alpha   90.00
_cell.angle_beta   90.00
_cell.angle_gamma   90.00
#
_symmetry.space_group_name_H-M   'P 1'
#
loop_
_entity.id
_entity.type
_entity.pdbx_description
1 polymer ?
#
loop_
_entity_poly.entity_id
_entity_poly.type
_entity_poly.pdbx_seq_one_letter_code
_entity_poly.pdbx_strand_id
1 'polypeptide(L)' 'MKLNVGDVLFESMSQNIGAITNIFDHPDGKIIKIRWRMEGHLPHDTEHAYKKVLRCVKNGEYKLTPKVSTNNQVEPDK' A
#
# COMPACT_ATOMS: atom_id res chain seq x y z
N MET A 1 -6.91 9.84 13.16
CA MET A 1 -7.67 10.33 12.00
C MET A 1 -8.47 9.17 11.44
N LYS A 2 -9.79 9.31 11.20
CA LYS A 2 -10.62 8.26 10.59
C LYS A 2 -10.52 8.41 9.08
N LEU A 3 -10.05 7.37 8.40
CA LEU A 3 -9.93 7.32 6.94
C LEU A 3 -11.16 6.62 6.35
N ASN A 4 -11.71 7.17 5.28
CA ASN A 4 -12.89 6.67 4.57
C ASN A 4 -12.57 6.40 3.10
N VAL A 5 -13.36 5.51 2.48
CA VAL A 5 -13.33 5.33 1.03
C VAL A 5 -13.81 6.62 0.37
N GLY A 6 -13.05 7.10 -0.62
CA GLY A 6 -13.26 8.40 -1.27
C GLY A 6 -12.38 9.52 -0.73
N ASP A 7 -11.73 9.33 0.43
CA ASP A 7 -10.77 10.31 0.92
C ASP A 7 -9.60 10.46 -0.05
N VAL A 8 -9.14 11.71 -0.18
CA VAL A 8 -8.03 12.09 -1.05
C VAL A 8 -6.80 12.32 -0.18
N LEU A 9 -5.72 11.60 -0.50
CA LEU A 9 -4.42 11.68 0.14
C LEU A 9 -3.45 12.38 -0.79
N PHE A 10 -2.67 13.31 -0.23
CA PHE A 10 -1.57 13.96 -0.92
C PHE A 10 -0.25 13.39 -0.43
N GLU A 11 0.58 12.92 -1.36
CA GLU A 11 1.95 12.48 -1.07
C GLU A 11 2.91 13.58 -1.52
N SER A 12 3.51 14.27 -0.54
CA SER A 12 4.27 15.50 -0.75
C SER A 12 5.55 15.33 -1.55
N MET A 13 6.19 14.16 -1.48
CA MET A 13 7.49 13.94 -2.12
C MET A 13 7.38 13.69 -3.62
N SER A 14 6.26 13.16 -4.09
CA SER A 14 5.97 12.93 -5.51
C SER A 14 4.91 13.88 -6.05
N GLN A 15 4.43 14.80 -5.20
CA GLN A 15 3.35 15.75 -5.49
C GLN A 15 2.10 15.07 -6.06
N ASN A 16 1.88 13.80 -5.70
CA ASN A 16 0.81 12.98 -6.24
C ASN A 16 -0.41 13.00 -5.34
N ILE A 17 -1.56 12.91 -5.99
CA ILE A 17 -2.85 12.82 -5.33
C ILE A 17 -3.38 11.39 -5.52
N GLY A 18 -3.74 10.74 -4.42
CA GLY A 18 -4.26 9.39 -4.39
C GLY A 18 -5.62 9.33 -3.74
N ALA A 19 -6.54 8.54 -4.29
CA ALA A 19 -7.85 8.32 -3.68
C ALA A 19 -7.88 6.96 -2.97
N ILE A 20 -8.43 6.93 -1.75
CA ILE A 20 -8.73 5.66 -1.09
C ILE A 20 -9.87 4.98 -1.83
N THR A 21 -9.58 3.81 -2.40
CA THR A 21 -10.55 3.02 -3.16
C THR A 21 -11.16 1.91 -2.33
N ASN A 22 -10.46 1.42 -1.31
CA ASN A 22 -10.97 0.39 -0.42
C ASN A 22 -10.23 0.39 0.92
N ILE A 23 -10.91 -0.07 1.97
CA ILE A 23 -10.36 -0.26 3.32
C ILE A 23 -10.77 -1.66 3.77
N PHE A 24 -9.79 -2.47 4.16
CA PHE A 24 -10.01 -3.83 4.65
C PHE A 24 -9.63 -3.89 6.13
N ASP A 25 -10.47 -4.53 6.94
CA ASP A 25 -10.14 -4.83 8.32
C ASP A 25 -9.22 -6.05 8.38
N HIS A 26 -8.14 -5.95 9.15
CA HIS A 26 -7.15 -6.99 9.36
C HIS A 26 -6.96 -7.19 10.88
N PRO A 27 -6.65 -8.40 11.38
CA PRO A 27 -6.40 -8.61 12.81
C PRO A 27 -5.38 -7.63 13.43
N ASP A 28 -4.35 -7.27 12.65
CA ASP A 28 -3.29 -6.34 13.08
C ASP A 28 -3.54 -4.86 12.74
N GLY A 29 -4.71 -4.49 12.21
CA GLY A 29 -5.05 -3.10 11.86
C GLY A 29 -5.96 -2.96 10.65
N LYS A 30 -5.78 -1.89 9.86
CA LYS A 30 -6.53 -1.67 8.62
C LYS A 30 -5.59 -1.61 7.42
N ILE A 31 -5.94 -2.31 6.35
CA ILE A 31 -5.23 -2.26 5.08
C ILE A 31 -5.99 -1.28 4.17
N ILE A 32 -5.28 -0.32 3.58
CA ILE A 32 -5.88 0.73 2.75
C ILE A 32 -5.38 0.61 1.32
N LYS A 33 -6.30 0.53 0.37
CA LYS A 33 -5.98 0.49 -1.06
C LYS A 33 -6.11 1.88 -1.68
N ILE A 34 -4.98 2.48 -2.03
CA ILE A 34 -4.91 3.82 -2.61
C ILE A 34 -4.67 3.71 -4.12
N ARG A 35 -5.44 4.45 -4.91
CA ARG A 35 -5.20 4.65 -6.35
C ARG A 35 -4.60 6.03 -6.56
N TRP A 36 -3.32 6.06 -6.91
CA TRP A 36 -2.61 7.29 -7.27
C TRP A 36 -3.02 7.75 -8.68
N ARG A 37 -3.39 9.03 -8.82
CA ARG A 37 -3.56 9.70 -10.11
C ARG A 37 -2.29 10.49 -10.38
N MET A 38 -1.45 9.99 -11.28
CA MET A 38 -0.30 10.72 -11.79
C MET A 38 -0.77 11.48 -13.04
N GLU A 39 -0.83 12.81 -12.99
CA GLU A 39 -1.11 13.63 -14.18
C GLU A 39 0.12 13.65 -15.09
N GLY A 40 -0.07 13.29 -16.36
CA GLY A 40 0.93 13.50 -17.41
C GLY A 40 2.19 12.63 -17.28
N HIS A 41 2.26 11.59 -18.11
CA HIS A 41 3.27 10.52 -18.07
C HIS A 41 3.15 9.65 -16.81
N LEU A 42 2.78 8.38 -17.01
CA LEU A 42 3.42 7.36 -16.19
C LEU A 42 4.92 7.61 -16.39
N PRO A 43 5.67 8.05 -15.37
CA PRO A 43 7.10 8.02 -15.54
C PRO A 43 7.39 6.55 -15.85
N HIS A 44 8.30 6.27 -16.77
CA HIS A 44 8.81 4.92 -17.05
C HIS A 44 9.51 4.29 -15.81
N ASP A 45 9.13 4.73 -14.63
CA ASP A 45 9.83 4.73 -13.37
C ASP A 45 8.88 4.25 -12.26
N THR A 46 7.94 3.37 -12.63
CA THR A 46 7.40 2.33 -11.72
C THR A 46 8.54 1.67 -10.95
N GLU A 47 9.70 1.53 -11.59
CA GLU A 47 10.93 1.05 -10.98
C GLU A 47 11.50 2.03 -9.94
N HIS A 48 11.59 3.34 -10.21
CA HIS A 48 12.02 4.32 -9.20
C HIS A 48 11.04 4.42 -8.04
N ALA A 49 9.73 4.41 -8.31
CA ALA A 49 8.70 4.37 -7.27
C ALA A 49 8.83 3.11 -6.41
N TYR A 50 9.02 1.95 -7.04
CA TYR A 50 9.25 0.68 -6.35
C TYR A 50 10.54 0.69 -5.53
N LYS A 51 11.66 1.17 -6.10
CA LYS A 51 12.95 1.33 -5.42
C LYS A 51 12.85 2.27 -4.22
N LYS A 52 12.07 3.35 -4.32
CA LYS A 52 11.81 4.28 -3.24
C LYS A 52 11.02 3.60 -2.11
N VAL A 53 9.93 2.90 -2.45
CA VAL A 53 9.14 2.13 -1.47
C VAL A 53 10.01 1.09 -0.77
N LEU A 54 10.81 0.33 -1.51
CA LEU A 54 11.77 -0.63 -0.96
C LEU A 54 12.79 0.01 -0.01
N ARG A 55 13.32 1.18 -0.38
CA ARG A 55 14.26 1.94 0.46
C ARG A 55 13.60 2.36 1.78
N CYS A 56 12.38 2.91 1.72
CA CYS A 56 11.63 3.29 2.91
C CYS A 56 11.29 2.07 3.80
N VAL A 57 11.01 0.90 3.22
CA VAL A 57 10.85 -0.36 3.99
C VAL A 57 12.15 -0.75 4.68
N LYS A 58 13.29 -0.71 3.97
CA LYS A 58 14.61 -1.02 4.55
C LYS A 58 15.02 -0.06 5.66
N ASN A 59 14.69 1.22 5.52
CA ASN A 59 14.96 2.25 6.52
C ASN A 59 14.01 2.21 7.73
N GLY A 60 12.99 1.33 7.71
CA GLY A 60 12.00 1.23 8.79
C GLY A 60 10.94 2.34 8.79
N GLU A 61 10.96 3.23 7.78
CA GLU A 61 9.96 4.29 7.60
C GLU A 61 8.59 3.69 7.21
N TYR A 62 8.60 2.56 6.51
CA TYR A 62 7.41 1.75 6.23
C TYR A 62 7.54 0.36 6.84
N LYS A 63 6.51 -0.09 7.57
CA LYS A 63 6.38 -1.50 7.94
C LYS A 63 5.80 -2.25 6.74
N LEU A 64 6.55 -3.23 6.25
CA LEU A 64 6.04 -4.18 5.28
C LEU A 64 4.98 -5.04 5.98
N THR A 65 3.72 -4.93 5.56
CA THR A 65 2.72 -5.94 5.89
C THR A 65 2.93 -7.09 4.91
N PRO A 66 3.37 -8.28 5.36
CA PRO A 66 3.49 -9.43 4.47
C PRO A 66 2.12 -9.68 3.84
N LYS A 67 2.08 -9.89 2.52
CA LYS A 67 0.90 -10.53 1.94
C LYS A 67 0.75 -11.86 2.65
N VAL A 68 -0.36 -12.05 3.37
CA VAL A 68 -0.71 -13.36 3.91
C VAL A 68 -0.68 -14.32 2.73
N SER A 69 0.35 -15.16 2.68
CA SER A 69 0.38 -16.29 1.79
C SER A 69 -0.72 -17.22 2.26
N THR A 70 -1.87 -17.19 1.60
CA THR A 70 -2.83 -18.30 1.63
C THR A 70 -2.16 -19.53 1.01
N ASN A 71 -1.24 -20.14 1.74
CA ASN A 71 -0.97 -21.56 1.62
C ASN A 71 -1.90 -22.23 2.63
N ASN A 72 -3.09 -22.61 2.15
CA ASN A 72 -3.91 -23.59 2.81
C ASN A 72 -3.11 -24.91 2.83
N GLN A 73 -2.42 -25.19 3.94
CA GLN A 73 -2.22 -26.55 4.41
C GLN A 73 -2.58 -26.56 5.89
N VAL A 74 -3.88 -26.66 6.14
CA VAL A 74 -4.37 -27.25 7.38
C VAL A 74 -4.16 -28.74 7.20
N GLU A 75 -3.12 -29.29 7.83
CA GLU A 75 -3.07 -30.72 8.10
C GLU A 75 -4.31 -31.07 8.94
N PRO A 76 -5.13 -32.06 8.54
CA PRO A 76 -6.12 -32.58 9.46
C PRO A 76 -5.38 -33.40 10.52
N ASP A 77 -5.43 -32.91 11.76
CA ASP A 77 -5.13 -33.70 12.95
C ASP A 77 -6.09 -34.89 13.04
N LYS A 78 -5.49 -36.09 13.15
CA LYS A 78 -6.03 -37.44 13.44
C LYS A 78 -6.70 -38.25 12.33
#